data_AF-A0A7J4TS51-F1
#
_entry.id   AF-A0A7J4TS51-F1
#
_cell.length_a   1.000
_cell.length_b   1.000
_cell.length_c   1.000
_cell.angle_alpha   90.00
_cell.angle_beta   90.00
_cell.angle_gamma   90.00
#
_symmetry.space_group_name_H-M   'P 1'
#
loop_
_entity.id
_entity.type
_entity.pdbx_description
1 polymer ?
#
loop_
_entity_poly.entity_id
_entity_poly.type
_entity_poly.pdbx_seq_one_letter_code
_entity_poly.pdbx_strand_id
1 'polypeptide(L)'
;MSDLDLGFSMRMDDEAAVPASPVDMFAIRPDKKGPKSVAIIVFLGALLLAFQAYGDYQLHSAEDLSDEEILTLLETPNSQAADEDDITVEQYQEFHDAARESGGYALRAAGLGIGVLMMLVGSVLLFQLKPVGAWLNVGGASIGLVSGVVGSWLLGGAAAANLTGPLLLTYQILTYFCGVCMFSCIGLAALPLLNARARLALYPNPTVVLSLDEQE
;
A
#
# COMPACT_ATOMS: atom_id res chain seq x y z
N MET A 1 87.00 -6.50 6.11
CA MET A 1 85.65 -5.98 5.84
C MET A 1 84.92 -7.06 5.08
N SER A 2 84.11 -7.82 5.80
CA SER A 2 83.27 -8.89 5.26
C SER A 2 81.96 -8.27 4.81
N ASP A 3 81.71 -8.21 3.51
CA ASP A 3 80.40 -7.88 2.97
C ASP A 3 79.42 -8.99 3.38
N LEU A 4 78.49 -8.65 4.26
CA LEU A 4 77.34 -9.50 4.57
C LEU A 4 76.42 -9.47 3.36
N ASP A 5 76.42 -10.54 2.59
CA ASP A 5 75.40 -10.82 1.59
C ASP A 5 74.10 -11.17 2.34
N LEU A 6 73.23 -10.17 2.52
CA LEU A 6 71.88 -10.34 3.05
C LEU A 6 71.05 -11.03 1.97
N GLY A 7 71.15 -12.36 1.93
CA GLY A 7 70.43 -13.27 1.03
C GLY A 7 68.92 -13.31 1.24
N PHE A 8 68.26 -12.15 1.22
CA PHE A 8 66.82 -11.99 1.21
C PHE A 8 66.38 -11.34 -0.10
N SER A 9 66.55 -12.08 -1.20
CA SER A 9 65.68 -11.90 -2.36
C SER A 9 64.36 -12.59 -2.03
N MET A 10 63.42 -11.85 -1.47
CA MET A 10 62.03 -12.29 -1.40
C MET A 10 61.49 -12.31 -2.83
N ARG A 11 61.75 -13.41 -3.55
CA ARG A 11 60.97 -13.72 -4.75
C ARG A 11 59.57 -13.99 -4.21
N MET A 12 58.65 -13.05 -4.41
CA MET A 12 57.26 -13.44 -4.36
C MET A 12 57.09 -14.43 -5.50
N ASP A 13 56.88 -15.70 -5.16
CA ASP A 13 56.26 -16.62 -6.09
C ASP A 13 54.94 -15.96 -6.51
N ASP A 14 54.67 -15.93 -7.83
CA ASP A 14 53.48 -15.30 -8.43
C ASP A 14 52.15 -15.86 -7.87
N GLU A 15 52.23 -16.91 -7.04
CA GLU A 15 51.18 -17.52 -6.21
C GLU A 15 50.76 -16.67 -5.00
N ALA A 16 51.51 -15.61 -4.63
CA ALA A 16 51.00 -14.54 -3.78
C ALA A 16 50.05 -13.61 -4.57
N ALA A 17 49.23 -14.21 -5.43
CA ALA A 17 48.13 -13.56 -6.08
C ALA A 17 47.27 -12.91 -4.99
N VAL A 18 47.14 -11.58 -5.07
CA VAL A 18 46.08 -10.84 -4.39
C VAL A 18 44.84 -11.73 -4.48
N PRO A 19 44.25 -12.20 -3.36
CA PRO A 19 43.14 -13.13 -3.42
C PRO A 19 42.11 -12.49 -4.33
N ALA A 20 41.88 -13.10 -5.50
CA ALA A 20 41.01 -12.53 -6.52
C ALA A 20 39.72 -12.18 -5.79
N SER A 21 39.40 -10.87 -5.71
CA SER A 21 38.25 -10.42 -4.96
C SER A 21 37.08 -11.28 -5.44
N PRO A 22 36.42 -12.06 -4.57
CA PRO A 22 35.43 -13.02 -5.03
C PRO A 22 34.38 -12.21 -5.79
N VAL A 23 34.36 -12.40 -7.10
CA VAL A 23 33.60 -11.58 -8.06
C VAL A 23 32.09 -11.62 -7.74
N ASP A 24 31.70 -12.55 -6.88
CA ASP A 24 30.35 -12.83 -6.39
C ASP A 24 29.97 -12.11 -5.07
N MET A 25 30.89 -11.38 -4.40
CA MET A 25 30.56 -10.68 -3.14
C MET A 25 29.57 -9.53 -3.34
N PHE A 26 29.53 -8.94 -4.54
CA PHE A 26 28.62 -7.84 -4.92
C PHE A 26 27.51 -8.28 -5.89
N ALA A 27 27.37 -9.57 -6.19
CA ALA A 27 26.36 -10.05 -7.11
C ALA A 27 24.95 -9.93 -6.52
N ILE A 28 24.09 -9.15 -7.18
CA ILE A 28 22.69 -8.98 -6.79
C ILE A 28 21.92 -10.26 -7.12
N ARG A 29 21.72 -11.11 -6.10
CA ARG A 29 20.96 -12.36 -6.25
C ARG A 29 19.44 -12.13 -6.19
N PRO A 30 18.66 -12.82 -7.04
CA PRO A 30 17.20 -12.67 -7.05
C PRO A 30 16.61 -13.09 -5.70
N ASP A 31 15.76 -12.23 -5.14
CA ASP A 31 15.01 -12.52 -3.91
C ASP A 31 13.54 -12.82 -4.24
N LYS A 32 13.16 -14.08 -4.04
CA LYS A 32 11.78 -14.56 -4.23
C LYS A 32 10.92 -14.40 -2.98
N LYS A 33 11.52 -14.23 -1.79
CA LYS A 33 10.77 -14.16 -0.53
C LYS A 33 10.18 -12.77 -0.33
N GLY A 34 10.94 -11.70 -0.62
CA GLY A 34 10.46 -10.32 -0.53
C GLY A 34 9.13 -10.07 -1.25
N PRO A 35 9.02 -10.30 -2.57
CA PRO A 35 7.76 -10.12 -3.31
C PRO A 35 6.59 -10.95 -2.76
N LYS A 36 6.84 -12.18 -2.31
CA LYS A 36 5.81 -13.05 -1.73
C LYS A 36 5.29 -12.54 -0.40
N SER A 37 6.18 -12.04 0.48
CA SER A 37 5.77 -11.43 1.74
C SER A 37 4.95 -10.17 1.50
N VAL A 38 5.37 -9.32 0.56
CA VAL A 38 4.60 -8.14 0.16
C VAL A 38 3.21 -8.54 -0.35
N ALA A 39 3.13 -9.57 -1.20
CA ALA A 39 1.84 -10.07 -1.71
C ALA A 39 0.87 -10.48 -0.59
N ILE A 40 1.36 -11.16 0.45
CA ILE A 40 0.52 -11.56 1.60
C ILE A 40 0.02 -10.33 2.36
N ILE A 41 0.89 -9.37 2.63
CA ILE A 41 0.54 -8.15 3.37
C ILE A 41 -0.49 -7.32 2.60
N VAL A 42 -0.27 -7.13 1.29
CA VAL A 42 -1.21 -6.39 0.43
C VAL A 42 -2.55 -7.13 0.32
N PHE A 43 -2.55 -8.46 0.25
CA PHE A 43 -3.78 -9.26 0.25
C PHE A 43 -4.61 -9.04 1.53
N LEU A 44 -3.98 -9.11 2.70
CA LEU A 44 -4.67 -8.87 3.97
C LEU A 44 -5.16 -7.42 4.09
N GLY A 45 -4.35 -6.45 3.65
CA GLY A 45 -4.77 -5.05 3.58
C GLY A 45 -5.96 -4.84 2.65
N ALA A 46 -5.99 -5.51 1.49
CA ALA A 46 -7.10 -5.44 0.56
C ALA A 46 -8.40 -6.01 1.15
N LEU A 47 -8.33 -7.05 1.99
CA LEU A 47 -9.51 -7.55 2.70
C LEU A 47 -10.07 -6.51 3.67
N LEU A 48 -9.22 -5.81 4.42
CA LEU A 48 -9.66 -4.73 5.31
C LEU A 48 -10.33 -3.59 4.52
N LEU A 49 -9.75 -3.21 3.38
CA LEU A 49 -10.34 -2.22 2.49
C LEU A 49 -11.66 -2.70 1.85
N ALA A 50 -11.84 -4.01 1.66
CA ALA A 50 -13.09 -4.58 1.18
C ALA A 50 -14.25 -4.33 2.17
N PHE A 51 -13.99 -4.50 3.47
CA PHE A 51 -14.97 -4.18 4.52
C PHE A 51 -15.34 -2.69 4.51
N GLN A 52 -14.35 -1.80 4.33
CA GLN A 52 -14.61 -0.37 4.21
C GLN A 52 -15.49 -0.05 2.99
N ALA A 53 -15.17 -0.61 1.82
CA ALA A 53 -15.94 -0.39 0.60
C ALA A 53 -17.38 -0.91 0.73
N TYR A 54 -17.57 -2.04 1.42
CA TYR A 54 -18.90 -2.57 1.72
C TYR A 54 -19.68 -1.69 2.71
N GLY A 55 -19.02 -1.13 3.72
CA GLY A 55 -19.62 -0.12 4.60
C GLY A 55 -20.10 1.10 3.84
N ASP A 56 -19.22 1.69 3.00
CA ASP A 56 -19.56 2.84 2.17
C ASP A 56 -20.72 2.52 1.18
N TYR A 57 -20.78 1.28 0.66
CA TYR A 57 -21.90 0.83 -0.18
C TYR A 57 -23.22 0.74 0.60
N GLN A 58 -23.20 0.20 1.82
CA GLN A 58 -24.39 0.12 2.67
C GLN A 58 -24.93 1.51 3.00
N LEU A 59 -24.06 2.45 3.40
CA LEU A 59 -24.49 3.83 3.65
C LEU A 59 -25.03 4.50 2.38
N HIS A 60 -24.45 4.23 1.21
CA HIS A 60 -25.02 4.75 -0.04
C HIS A 60 -26.41 4.16 -0.36
N SER A 61 -26.63 2.89 0.00
CA SER A 61 -27.85 2.15 -0.33
C SER A 61 -28.99 2.40 0.64
N ALA A 62 -28.68 2.86 1.87
CA ALA A 62 -29.66 3.22 2.86
C ALA A 62 -30.23 4.62 2.54
N GLU A 63 -31.54 4.69 2.27
CA GLU A 63 -32.25 5.97 2.13
C GLU A 63 -32.26 6.71 3.46
N ASP A 64 -32.75 6.06 4.51
CA ASP A 64 -32.74 6.55 5.89
C ASP A 64 -32.07 5.55 6.82
N LEU A 65 -31.43 6.06 7.87
CA LEU A 65 -30.94 5.25 8.99
C LEU A 65 -32.00 5.25 10.09
N SER A 66 -32.09 4.18 10.87
CA SER A 66 -33.05 4.17 11.99
C SER A 66 -32.58 5.09 13.12
N ASP A 67 -33.52 5.74 13.81
CA ASP A 67 -33.23 6.62 14.94
C ASP A 67 -32.39 5.92 16.02
N GLU A 68 -32.64 4.63 16.27
CA GLU A 68 -31.87 3.83 17.23
C GLU A 68 -30.42 3.61 16.78
N GLU A 69 -30.17 3.37 15.49
CA GLU A 69 -28.82 3.27 14.92
C GLU A 69 -28.09 4.61 15.01
N ILE A 70 -28.77 5.71 14.67
CA ILE A 70 -28.20 7.07 14.74
C ILE A 70 -27.87 7.43 16.19
N LEU A 71 -28.79 7.20 17.14
CA LEU A 71 -28.54 7.46 18.57
C LEU A 71 -27.35 6.67 19.09
N THR A 72 -27.20 5.41 18.66
CA THR A 72 -26.03 4.59 19.01
C THR A 72 -24.74 5.19 18.42
N LEU A 73 -24.81 5.69 17.19
CA LEU A 73 -23.65 6.31 16.52
C LEU A 73 -23.26 7.66 17.16
N LEU A 74 -24.24 8.41 17.66
CA LEU A 74 -24.08 9.72 18.28
C LEU A 74 -23.73 9.66 19.77
N GLU A 75 -23.90 8.52 20.44
CA GLU A 75 -23.58 8.35 21.87
C GLU A 75 -22.13 8.76 22.20
N THR A 76 -21.17 8.27 21.42
CA THR A 76 -19.73 8.54 21.66
C THR A 76 -19.32 9.96 21.26
N PRO A 77 -19.74 10.52 20.10
CA PRO A 77 -19.49 11.90 19.74
C PRO A 77 -20.11 12.93 20.68
N ASN A 78 -21.39 12.78 21.04
CA ASN A 78 -22.11 13.74 21.89
C ASN A 78 -21.60 13.71 23.33
N SER A 79 -21.21 12.54 23.86
CA SER A 79 -20.56 12.48 25.20
C SER A 79 -19.20 13.18 25.27
N GLN A 80 -18.59 13.52 24.13
CA GLN A 80 -17.33 14.26 24.04
C GLN A 80 -17.52 15.73 23.62
N ALA A 81 -18.73 16.11 23.21
CA ALA A 81 -19.09 17.45 22.83
C ALA A 81 -19.44 18.30 24.07
N ALA A 82 -19.43 19.62 23.92
CA ALA A 82 -20.14 20.49 24.86
C ALA A 82 -21.63 20.44 24.52
N ASP A 83 -22.52 20.66 25.49
CA ASP A 83 -24.00 20.61 25.28
C ASP A 83 -24.50 21.47 24.10
N GLU A 84 -23.74 22.50 23.70
CA GLU A 84 -24.03 23.39 22.57
C GLU A 84 -23.66 22.82 21.18
N ASP A 85 -22.87 21.75 21.14
CA ASP A 85 -22.43 21.03 19.94
C ASP A 85 -23.08 19.63 19.83
N ASP A 86 -24.08 19.33 20.66
CA ASP A 86 -24.82 18.06 20.61
C ASP A 86 -25.57 17.93 19.28
N ILE A 87 -25.31 16.83 18.58
CA ILE A 87 -25.89 16.56 17.27
C ILE A 87 -27.20 15.81 17.48
N THR A 88 -28.28 16.28 16.86
CA THR A 88 -29.58 15.59 16.89
C THR A 88 -29.66 14.52 15.82
N VAL A 89 -30.64 13.61 15.96
CA VAL A 89 -30.90 12.56 14.96
C VAL A 89 -31.22 13.17 13.59
N GLU A 90 -32.00 14.25 13.58
CA GLU A 90 -32.40 14.95 12.36
C GLU A 90 -31.20 15.60 11.66
N GLN A 91 -30.29 16.22 12.41
CA GLN A 91 -29.07 16.80 11.85
C GLN A 91 -28.15 15.74 11.25
N TYR A 92 -28.03 14.58 11.90
CA TYR A 92 -27.25 13.47 11.37
C TYR A 92 -27.89 12.88 10.11
N GLN A 93 -29.22 12.78 10.07
CA GLN A 93 -29.96 12.32 8.90
C GLN A 93 -29.79 13.29 7.72
N GLU A 94 -29.86 14.60 7.95
CA GLU A 94 -29.62 15.63 6.91
C GLU A 94 -28.18 15.56 6.37
N PHE A 95 -27.21 15.30 7.25
CA PHE A 95 -25.84 14.98 6.83
C PHE A 95 -25.77 13.72 5.96
N HIS A 96 -26.41 12.63 6.38
CA HIS A 96 -26.40 11.35 5.67
C HIS A 96 -26.97 11.49 4.26
N ASP A 97 -28.11 12.18 4.13
CA ASP A 97 -28.74 12.46 2.85
C ASP A 97 -27.87 13.36 1.97
N ALA A 98 -27.30 14.43 2.52
CA ALA A 98 -26.37 15.30 1.78
C ALA A 98 -25.11 14.54 1.33
N ALA A 99 -24.57 13.66 2.17
CA ALA A 99 -23.41 12.83 1.84
C ALA A 99 -23.74 11.80 0.75
N ARG A 100 -24.95 11.24 0.75
CA ARG A 100 -25.46 10.33 -0.28
C ARG A 100 -25.69 11.05 -1.62
N GLU A 101 -26.34 12.22 -1.59
CA GLU A 101 -26.62 13.03 -2.78
C GLU A 101 -25.35 13.60 -3.42
N SER A 102 -24.35 13.98 -2.60
CA SER A 102 -23.03 14.40 -3.10
C SER A 102 -22.30 13.29 -3.88
N GLY A 103 -22.75 12.04 -3.78
CA GLY A 103 -22.13 10.87 -4.40
C GLY A 103 -20.84 10.44 -3.70
N GLY A 104 -20.50 11.01 -2.55
CA GLY A 104 -19.26 10.69 -1.85
C GLY A 104 -19.19 9.22 -1.40
N TYR A 105 -20.27 8.67 -0.85
CA TYR A 105 -20.34 7.25 -0.48
C TYR A 105 -20.20 6.34 -1.71
N ALA A 106 -20.91 6.66 -2.80
CA ALA A 106 -20.85 5.90 -4.04
C ALA A 106 -19.44 5.88 -4.65
N LEU A 107 -18.78 7.05 -4.70
CA LEU A 107 -17.45 7.18 -5.25
C LEU A 107 -16.42 6.39 -4.44
N ARG A 108 -16.52 6.46 -3.10
CA ARG A 108 -15.68 5.65 -2.21
C ARG A 108 -15.96 4.16 -2.42
N ALA A 109 -17.21 3.73 -2.35
CA ALA A 109 -17.60 2.33 -2.49
C ALA A 109 -17.15 1.73 -3.83
N ALA A 110 -17.45 2.39 -4.95
CA ALA A 110 -17.10 1.90 -6.27
C ALA A 110 -15.58 1.94 -6.52
N GLY A 111 -14.92 3.04 -6.16
CA GLY A 111 -13.50 3.20 -6.41
C GLY A 111 -12.63 2.33 -5.51
N LEU A 112 -12.91 2.26 -4.21
CA LEU A 112 -12.26 1.28 -3.33
C LEU A 112 -12.62 -0.15 -3.73
N GLY A 113 -13.86 -0.44 -4.12
CA GLY A 113 -14.28 -1.76 -4.57
C GLY A 113 -13.47 -2.24 -5.78
N ILE A 114 -13.35 -1.40 -6.83
CA ILE A 114 -12.51 -1.70 -7.99
C ILE A 114 -11.03 -1.85 -7.58
N GLY A 115 -10.52 -0.94 -6.76
CA GLY A 115 -9.14 -0.97 -6.26
C GLY A 115 -8.83 -2.26 -5.49
N VAL A 116 -9.74 -2.69 -4.61
CA VAL A 116 -9.64 -3.93 -3.82
C VAL A 116 -9.63 -5.15 -4.72
N LEU A 117 -10.55 -5.25 -5.70
CA LEU A 117 -10.57 -6.37 -6.64
C LEU A 117 -9.24 -6.49 -7.40
N MET A 118 -8.71 -5.35 -7.85
CA MET A 118 -7.39 -5.29 -8.46
C MET A 118 -6.30 -5.73 -7.49
N MET A 119 -6.30 -5.26 -6.25
CA MET A 119 -5.29 -5.63 -5.26
C MET A 119 -5.36 -7.12 -4.86
N LEU A 120 -6.55 -7.72 -4.79
CA LEU A 120 -6.70 -9.14 -4.50
C LEU A 120 -6.13 -10.00 -5.62
N VAL A 121 -6.51 -9.72 -6.88
CA VAL A 121 -5.99 -10.42 -8.06
C VAL A 121 -4.49 -10.17 -8.21
N GLY A 122 -4.05 -8.93 -8.03
CA GLY A 122 -2.66 -8.50 -8.09
C GLY A 122 -1.79 -9.23 -7.08
N SER A 123 -2.27 -9.38 -5.85
CA SER A 123 -1.57 -10.10 -4.78
C SER A 123 -1.40 -11.58 -5.09
N VAL A 124 -2.43 -12.25 -5.61
CA VAL A 124 -2.32 -13.65 -6.04
C VAL A 124 -1.29 -13.82 -7.15
N LEU A 125 -1.31 -12.94 -8.16
CA LEU A 125 -0.34 -12.95 -9.25
C LEU A 125 1.08 -12.63 -8.77
N LEU A 126 1.23 -11.69 -7.84
CA LEU A 126 2.52 -11.31 -7.27
C LEU A 126 3.11 -12.45 -6.42
N PHE A 127 2.27 -13.21 -5.70
CA PHE A 127 2.71 -14.40 -4.97
C PHE A 127 3.24 -15.48 -5.92
N GLN A 128 2.69 -15.57 -7.14
CA GLN A 128 3.20 -16.40 -8.23
C GLN A 128 4.43 -15.80 -8.93
N LEU A 129 4.98 -14.68 -8.44
CA LEU A 129 6.11 -13.94 -9.00
C LEU A 129 5.83 -13.43 -10.44
N LYS A 130 4.57 -13.18 -10.78
CA LYS A 130 4.22 -12.57 -12.07
C LYS A 130 4.32 -11.05 -11.94
N PRO A 131 5.08 -10.36 -12.81
CA PRO A 131 5.31 -8.91 -12.71
C PRO A 131 4.02 -8.09 -12.85
N VAL A 132 3.05 -8.61 -13.60
CA VAL A 132 1.71 -8.00 -13.74
C VAL A 132 1.04 -7.81 -12.38
N GLY A 133 1.25 -8.72 -11.42
CA GLY A 133 0.65 -8.61 -10.09
C GLY A 133 1.12 -7.39 -9.30
N ALA A 134 2.40 -7.01 -9.41
CA ALA A 134 2.92 -5.81 -8.77
C ALA A 134 2.29 -4.54 -9.34
N TRP A 135 2.20 -4.45 -10.67
CA TRP A 135 1.54 -3.32 -11.35
C TRP A 135 0.05 -3.22 -11.04
N LEU A 136 -0.64 -4.35 -10.94
CA LEU A 136 -2.05 -4.41 -10.59
C LEU A 136 -2.30 -3.91 -9.16
N ASN A 137 -1.41 -4.27 -8.22
CA ASN A 137 -1.47 -3.79 -6.83
C ASN A 137 -1.23 -2.28 -6.75
N VAL A 138 -0.22 -1.76 -7.46
CA VAL A 138 0.04 -0.31 -7.52
C VAL A 138 -1.16 0.43 -8.14
N GLY A 139 -1.66 -0.06 -9.28
CA GLY A 139 -2.81 0.55 -9.95
C GLY A 139 -4.08 0.54 -9.09
N GLY A 140 -4.39 -0.58 -8.45
CA GLY A 140 -5.53 -0.69 -7.55
C GLY A 140 -5.42 0.25 -6.35
N ALA A 141 -4.23 0.35 -5.74
CA ALA A 141 -3.98 1.27 -4.64
C ALA A 141 -4.05 2.75 -5.08
N SER A 142 -3.60 3.08 -6.29
CA SER A 142 -3.73 4.44 -6.86
C SER A 142 -5.18 4.81 -7.13
N ILE A 143 -5.98 3.90 -7.68
CA ILE A 143 -7.42 4.12 -7.90
C ILE A 143 -8.11 4.36 -6.56
N GLY A 144 -7.87 3.47 -5.58
CA GLY A 144 -8.43 3.61 -4.24
C GLY A 144 -8.00 4.89 -3.52
N LEU A 145 -6.78 5.38 -3.76
CA LEU A 145 -6.31 6.67 -3.24
C LEU A 145 -7.12 7.83 -3.82
N VAL A 146 -7.25 7.88 -5.15
CA VAL A 146 -7.95 8.98 -5.82
C VAL A 146 -9.44 8.97 -5.45
N SER A 147 -10.10 7.82 -5.54
CA SER A 147 -11.52 7.71 -5.18
C SER A 147 -11.76 7.94 -3.69
N GLY A 148 -10.85 7.42 -2.84
CA GLY A 148 -10.91 7.59 -1.39
C GLY A 148 -10.78 9.05 -0.99
N VAL A 149 -9.78 9.76 -1.51
CA VAL A 149 -9.56 11.19 -1.19
C VAL A 149 -10.69 12.05 -1.73
N VAL A 150 -11.08 11.90 -3.00
CA VAL A 150 -12.14 12.71 -3.61
C VAL A 150 -13.49 12.43 -2.93
N GLY A 151 -13.84 11.16 -2.71
CA GLY A 151 -15.09 10.82 -2.05
C GLY A 151 -15.13 11.25 -0.58
N SER A 152 -14.00 11.17 0.13
CA SER A 152 -13.90 11.69 1.50
C SER A 152 -14.02 13.21 1.55
N TRP A 153 -13.49 13.91 0.54
CA TRP A 153 -13.63 15.35 0.44
C TRP A 153 -15.09 15.79 0.24
N LEU A 154 -15.86 15.03 -0.57
CA LEU A 154 -17.31 15.26 -0.74
C LEU A 154 -18.07 15.03 0.57
N LEU A 155 -17.78 13.92 1.28
CA LEU A 155 -18.31 13.65 2.63
C LEU A 155 -17.96 14.76 3.61
N GLY A 156 -16.72 15.25 3.59
CA GLY A 156 -16.26 16.35 4.44
C GLY A 156 -17.00 17.66 4.16
N GLY A 157 -17.37 17.91 2.89
CA GLY A 157 -18.22 19.04 2.50
C GLY A 157 -19.64 18.92 3.08
N ALA A 158 -20.25 17.73 2.98
CA ALA A 158 -21.56 17.47 3.58
C ALA A 158 -21.53 17.56 5.12
N ALA A 159 -20.45 17.07 5.75
CA ALA A 159 -20.24 17.18 7.19
C ALA A 159 -20.09 18.64 7.62
N ALA A 160 -19.32 19.44 6.89
CA ALA A 160 -19.12 20.86 7.23
C ALA A 160 -20.40 21.71 7.10
N ALA A 161 -21.38 21.25 6.31
CA ALA A 161 -22.65 21.94 6.15
C ALA A 161 -23.66 21.62 7.26
N ASN A 162 -23.62 20.40 7.81
CA ASN A 162 -24.70 19.86 8.65
C ASN A 162 -24.25 19.43 10.07
N LEU A 163 -22.95 19.26 10.30
CA LEU A 163 -22.39 18.76 11.57
C LEU A 163 -21.45 19.79 12.21
N THR A 164 -21.43 19.82 13.54
CA THR A 164 -20.51 20.63 14.35
C THR A 164 -19.70 19.77 15.30
N GLY A 165 -18.81 20.39 16.08
CA GLY A 165 -18.11 19.72 17.16
C GLY A 165 -17.20 18.53 16.76
N PRO A 166 -17.08 17.52 17.63
CA PRO A 166 -16.16 16.38 17.46
C PRO A 166 -16.46 15.52 16.22
N LEU A 167 -17.72 15.43 15.79
CA LEU A 167 -18.11 14.58 14.67
C LEU A 167 -17.61 15.14 13.33
N LEU A 168 -17.69 16.47 13.14
CA LEU A 168 -17.09 17.14 11.98
C LEU A 168 -15.59 16.89 11.90
N LEU A 169 -14.88 17.04 13.03
CA LEU A 169 -13.45 16.78 13.11
C LEU A 169 -13.12 15.32 12.77
N THR A 170 -13.95 14.37 13.20
CA THR A 170 -13.79 12.95 12.89
C THR A 170 -13.81 12.70 11.38
N TYR A 171 -14.75 13.27 10.63
CA TYR A 171 -14.81 13.14 9.17
C TYR A 171 -13.62 13.80 8.46
N GLN A 172 -13.12 14.93 8.97
CA GLN A 172 -11.91 15.55 8.44
C GLN A 172 -10.67 14.67 8.67
N ILE A 173 -10.50 14.12 9.89
CA ILE A 173 -9.38 13.21 10.20
C ILE A 173 -9.46 11.96 9.32
N LEU A 174 -10.65 11.39 9.12
CA LEU A 174 -10.84 10.19 8.30
C LEU A 174 -10.40 10.42 6.84
N THR A 175 -10.61 11.63 6.31
CA THR A 175 -10.12 12.02 4.98
C THR A 175 -8.60 11.94 4.87
N TYR A 176 -7.88 12.54 5.83
CA TYR A 176 -6.41 12.50 5.85
C TYR A 176 -5.88 11.09 6.10
N PHE A 177 -6.50 10.35 7.03
CA PHE A 177 -6.11 8.99 7.36
C PHE A 177 -6.24 8.05 6.16
N CYS A 178 -7.33 8.16 5.39
CA CYS A 178 -7.52 7.39 4.15
C CYS A 178 -6.41 7.70 3.12
N GLY A 179 -6.08 8.98 2.93
CA GLY A 179 -5.00 9.40 2.02
C GLY A 179 -3.63 8.83 2.42
N VAL A 180 -3.26 8.94 3.70
CA VAL A 180 -1.98 8.42 4.21
C VAL A 180 -1.92 6.89 4.13
N CYS A 181 -3.01 6.20 4.49
CA CYS A 181 -3.11 4.75 4.40
C CYS A 181 -2.90 4.27 2.95
N MET A 182 -3.66 4.82 2.00
CA MET A 182 -3.54 4.41 0.59
C MET A 182 -2.17 4.76 0.00
N PHE A 183 -1.58 5.90 0.39
CA PHE A 183 -0.23 6.25 -0.02
C PHE A 183 0.80 5.21 0.48
N SER A 184 0.68 4.78 1.74
CA SER A 184 1.53 3.72 2.29
C SER A 184 1.31 2.37 1.57
N CYS A 185 0.08 2.04 1.18
CA CYS A 185 -0.23 0.85 0.38
C CYS A 185 0.45 0.89 -0.99
N ILE A 186 0.48 2.05 -1.65
CA ILE A 186 1.24 2.25 -2.91
C ILE A 186 2.73 2.01 -2.68
N GLY A 187 3.29 2.58 -1.61
CA GLY A 187 4.69 2.40 -1.25
C GLY A 187 5.05 0.92 -1.08
N LEU A 188 4.27 0.18 -0.29
CA LEU A 188 4.45 -1.26 -0.08
C LEU A 188 4.29 -2.06 -1.38
N ALA A 189 3.27 -1.76 -2.17
CA ALA A 189 3.01 -2.42 -3.45
C ALA A 189 4.11 -2.16 -4.50
N ALA A 190 4.79 -1.01 -4.43
CA ALA A 190 5.87 -0.64 -5.33
C ALA A 190 7.23 -1.24 -4.96
N LEU A 191 7.43 -1.69 -3.71
CA LEU A 191 8.71 -2.27 -3.25
C LEU A 191 9.26 -3.39 -4.16
N PRO A 192 8.44 -4.34 -4.65
CA PRO A 192 8.94 -5.39 -5.55
C PRO A 192 9.44 -4.86 -6.90
N LEU A 193 8.94 -3.70 -7.34
CA LEU A 193 9.35 -3.05 -8.60
C LEU A 193 10.61 -2.20 -8.42
N LEU A 194 10.80 -1.58 -7.25
CA LEU A 194 11.93 -0.69 -6.97
C LEU A 194 13.17 -1.42 -6.47
N ASN A 195 13.01 -2.49 -5.69
CA ASN A 195 14.14 -3.25 -5.16
C ASN A 195 14.76 -4.12 -6.26
N ALA A 196 16.04 -3.89 -6.59
CA ALA A 196 16.77 -4.61 -7.64
C ALA A 196 16.73 -6.14 -7.48
N ARG A 197 16.84 -6.66 -6.25
CA ARG A 197 16.80 -8.12 -5.98
C ARG A 197 15.42 -8.71 -6.23
N ALA A 198 14.38 -7.99 -5.83
CA ALA A 198 12.99 -8.39 -6.03
C ALA A 198 12.61 -8.29 -7.51
N ARG A 199 13.06 -7.24 -8.19
CA ARG A 199 12.83 -7.02 -9.61
C ARG A 199 13.46 -8.11 -10.47
N LEU A 200 14.68 -8.57 -10.13
CA LEU A 200 15.31 -9.73 -10.79
C LEU A 200 14.53 -11.03 -10.60
N ALA A 201 13.79 -11.18 -9.49
CA ALA A 201 12.93 -12.34 -9.29
C ALA A 201 11.62 -12.26 -10.10
N LEU A 202 11.15 -11.06 -10.43
CA LEU A 202 9.95 -10.82 -11.25
C LEU A 202 10.24 -10.82 -12.76
N TYR A 203 11.42 -10.32 -13.14
CA TYR A 203 11.90 -10.24 -14.51
C TYR A 203 13.25 -10.97 -14.60
N PRO A 204 13.25 -12.32 -14.65
CA PRO A 204 14.50 -13.07 -14.80
C PRO A 204 15.13 -12.75 -16.17
N ASN A 205 16.38 -12.29 -16.17
CA ASN A 205 17.15 -12.16 -17.40
C ASN A 205 17.39 -13.56 -18.00
N PRO A 206 17.43 -13.71 -19.34
CA PRO A 206 17.82 -14.96 -19.96
C PRO A 206 19.22 -15.35 -19.50
N THR A 207 19.36 -16.56 -18.95
CA THR A 207 20.65 -17.12 -18.56
C THR A 207 21.47 -17.41 -19.81
N VAL A 208 22.51 -16.61 -20.04
CA VAL A 208 23.49 -16.89 -21.10
C VAL A 208 24.45 -17.94 -20.55
N VAL A 209 24.38 -19.16 -21.08
CA VAL A 209 25.37 -20.20 -20.79
C VAL A 209 26.56 -19.93 -21.70
N LEU A 210 27.72 -19.64 -21.13
CA LEU A 210 28.96 -19.58 -21.90
C LEU A 210 29.34 -21.02 -22.27
N SER A 211 29.12 -21.41 -23.54
CA SER A 211 29.74 -22.61 -24.08
C SER A 211 31.21 -22.30 -24.31
N LEU A 212 32.08 -22.87 -23.47
CA LEU A 212 33.49 -22.99 -23.79
C LEU A 212 33.59 -24.13 -24.79
N ASP A 213 33.45 -23.81 -26.08
CA ASP A 213 33.89 -24.73 -27.12
C ASP A 213 35.41 -24.81 -27.01
N GLU A 214 35.92 -25.92 -26.45
CA GLU A 214 37.32 -26.30 -26.59
C GLU A 214 37.60 -26.45 -28.09
N GLN A 215 38.28 -25.46 -28.67
CA GLN A 215 38.82 -25.57 -30.01
C GLN A 215 39.95 -26.61 -29.97
N GLU A 216 39.73 -27.76 -30.62
CA GLU A 216 40.74 -28.78 -30.96
C GLU A 216 41.92 -28.19 -31.76
#